data_AF-A0A1V5RRZ1-F1
#
_entry.id   AF-A0A1V5RRZ1-F1
#
_cell.length_a   1.000
_cell.length_b   1.000
_cell.length_c   1.000
_cell.angle_alpha   90.00
_cell.angle_beta   90.00
_cell.angle_gamma   90.00
#
_symmetry.space_group_name_H-M   'P 1'
#
loop_
_entity.id
_entity.type
_entity.pdbx_description
1 polymer ?
#
loop_
_entity_poly.entity_id
_entity_poly.type
_entity_poly.pdbx_seq_one_letter_code
_entity_poly.pdbx_strand_id
1 'polypeptide(L)'
;MFVKAIPDNKKGRDGYYCSLVVSRRVDGKSSHVLMQSLGYVPSERLPYLRAAFNEGDPEEILSREKEKLAARKTGGTGHGKD
;
A
#
# COMPACT_ATOMS: atom_id res chain seq x y z
N MET A 1 -7.83 7.68 8.78
CA MET A 1 -8.02 6.31 8.21
C MET A 1 -6.93 6.08 7.17
N PHE A 2 -6.51 4.85 6.91
CA PHE A 2 -5.52 4.60 5.84
C PHE A 2 -5.62 3.19 5.26
N VAL A 3 -5.04 3.02 4.07
CA VAL A 3 -4.86 1.73 3.39
C VAL A 3 -3.64 1.01 3.96
N LYS A 4 -3.88 -0.11 4.65
CA LYS A 4 -2.83 -1.07 5.00
C LYS A 4 -2.64 -2.04 3.83
N ALA A 5 -1.43 -2.10 3.28
CA ALA A 5 -1.06 -2.96 2.14
C ALA A 5 0.05 -3.93 2.55
N ILE A 6 -0.20 -5.23 2.40
CA ILE A 6 0.76 -6.30 2.71
C ILE A 6 1.18 -6.95 1.38
N PRO A 7 2.49 -6.98 1.02
CA PRO A 7 2.94 -7.59 -0.22
C PRO A 7 2.48 -9.05 -0.37
N ASP A 8 2.02 -9.43 -1.56
CA ASP A 8 1.80 -10.84 -1.88
C ASP A 8 3.14 -11.50 -2.24
N ASN A 9 3.74 -12.19 -1.26
CA ASN A 9 5.00 -12.90 -1.47
C ASN A 9 4.83 -14.26 -2.18
N LYS A 10 3.61 -14.61 -2.62
CA LYS A 10 3.38 -15.88 -3.34
C LYS A 10 3.81 -15.75 -4.81
N LYS A 11 4.67 -16.69 -5.21
CA LYS A 11 5.37 -16.82 -6.51
C LYS A 11 4.61 -16.21 -7.70
N GLY A 12 5.09 -15.07 -8.18
CA GLY A 12 4.81 -14.54 -9.52
C GLY A 12 3.77 -13.42 -9.63
N ARG A 13 3.09 -13.03 -8.56
CA ARG A 13 2.10 -11.93 -8.61
C ARG A 13 2.65 -10.67 -7.97
N ASP A 14 2.73 -9.60 -8.75
CA ASP A 14 3.10 -8.27 -8.24
C ASP A 14 1.86 -7.55 -7.70
N GLY A 15 1.62 -7.66 -6.40
CA GLY A 15 0.50 -6.97 -5.76
C GLY A 15 0.49 -7.06 -4.25
N TYR A 16 -0.61 -6.63 -3.65
CA TYR A 16 -0.79 -6.48 -2.22
C TYR A 16 -2.15 -7.00 -1.78
N TYR A 17 -2.24 -7.56 -0.57
CA TYR A 17 -3.51 -7.66 0.14
C TYR A 17 -3.77 -6.37 0.90
N CYS A 18 -4.86 -5.68 0.53
CA CYS A 18 -5.20 -4.37 1.04
C CYS A 18 -6.37 -4.41 2.01
N SER A 19 -6.34 -3.53 3.00
CA SER A 19 -7.42 -3.31 3.96
C SER A 19 -7.52 -1.84 4.34
N LEU A 20 -8.74 -1.35 4.58
CA LEU A 20 -8.96 -0.06 5.22
C LEU A 20 -8.92 -0.24 6.72
N VAL A 21 -8.08 0.55 7.38
CA VAL A 21 -7.91 0.51 8.83
C VAL A 21 -8.05 1.91 9.43
N VAL A 22 -8.58 1.95 10.65
CA VAL A 22 -8.61 3.16 11.47
C VAL A 22 -7.64 2.97 12.62
N SER A 23 -6.81 3.98 12.86
CA SER A 23 -5.94 4.02 14.04
C SER A 23 -6.70 4.66 15.19
N ARG A 24 -6.75 3.96 16.33
CA ARG A 24 -7.35 4.45 17.58
C ARG A 24 -6.38 4.23 18.73
N ARG A 25 -6.42 5.09 19.74
CA ARG A 25 -5.77 4.83 21.03
C ARG A 25 -6.75 4.14 21.97
N VAL A 26 -6.33 3.00 22.53
CA VAL A 26 -7.04 2.25 23.56
C VAL A 26 -6.05 2.05 24.70
N ASP A 27 -6.38 2.55 25.89
CA ASP A 27 -5.52 2.49 27.09
C ASP A 27 -4.08 2.98 26.84
N GLY A 28 -3.96 4.10 26.13
CA GLY A 28 -2.67 4.71 25.77
C GLY A 28 -1.90 4.00 24.65
N LYS A 29 -2.35 2.82 24.20
CA LYS A 29 -1.71 2.05 23.12
C LYS A 29 -2.38 2.32 21.77
N SER A 30 -1.60 2.43 20.70
CA SER A 30 -2.14 2.49 19.34
C SER A 30 -2.68 1.11 18.93
N SER A 31 -3.90 1.09 18.43
CA SER A 31 -4.56 -0.10 17.88
C SER A 31 -5.10 0.22 16.49
N HIS A 32 -4.86 -0.67 15.53
CA HIS A 32 -5.38 -0.55 14.17
C HIS A 32 -6.59 -1.48 14.03
N VAL A 33 -7.77 -0.89 13.89
CA VAL A 33 -9.03 -1.63 13.73
C VAL A 33 -9.32 -1.79 12.24
N LEU A 34 -9.59 -3.02 11.82
CA LEU A 34 -10.01 -3.35 10.45
C LEU A 34 -11.41 -2.82 10.21
N MET A 35 -11.57 -1.99 9.18
CA MET A 35 -12.88 -1.51 8.73
C MET A 35 -13.40 -2.33 7.55
N GLN A 36 -12.55 -2.59 6.57
CA GLN A 36 -12.92 -3.30 5.34
C GLN A 36 -11.71 -4.07 4.79
N SER A 37 -11.93 -5.32 4.38
CA SER A 37 -10.98 -6.07 3.56
C SER A 37 -11.23 -5.76 2.09
N LEU A 38 -10.18 -5.37 1.35
CA LEU A 38 -10.25 -5.07 -0.08
C LEU A 38 -9.66 -6.19 -0.94
N GLY A 39 -9.11 -7.24 -0.32
CA GLY A 39 -8.52 -8.37 -1.02
C GLY A 39 -7.23 -8.02 -1.78
N TYR A 40 -6.95 -8.79 -2.83
CA TYR A 40 -5.76 -8.60 -3.66
C TYR A 40 -5.92 -7.38 -4.58
N VAL A 41 -4.90 -6.53 -4.59
CA VAL A 41 -4.81 -5.33 -5.40
C VAL A 41 -3.48 -5.36 -6.15
N PRO A 42 -3.49 -5.30 -7.50
CA PRO A 42 -2.28 -5.17 -8.29
C PRO A 42 -1.45 -3.94 -7.91
N SER A 43 -0.13 -4.06 -7.96
CA SER A 43 0.78 -2.99 -7.49
C SER A 43 0.55 -1.64 -8.19
N GLU A 44 0.18 -1.63 -9.46
CA GLU A 44 -0.16 -0.42 -10.22
C GLU A 44 -1.44 0.28 -9.76
N ARG A 45 -2.31 -0.41 -9.03
CA ARG A 45 -3.56 0.15 -8.50
C ARG A 45 -3.39 0.72 -7.10
N LEU A 46 -2.34 0.34 -6.38
CA LEU A 46 -2.10 0.78 -5.00
C LEU A 46 -2.03 2.33 -4.84
N PRO A 47 -1.38 3.10 -5.74
CA PRO A 47 -1.34 4.57 -5.62
C PRO A 47 -2.72 5.21 -5.59
N TYR A 48 -3.63 4.76 -6.46
CA TYR A 48 -5.00 5.26 -6.54
C TYR A 48 -5.79 4.93 -5.28
N LEU A 49 -5.62 3.72 -4.77
CA LEU A 49 -6.29 3.30 -3.55
C LEU A 49 -5.86 4.13 -2.34
N ARG A 50 -4.55 4.42 -2.23
CA ARG A 50 -4.02 5.28 -1.17
C ARG A 50 -4.51 6.72 -1.32
N ALA A 51 -4.54 7.27 -2.53
CA ALA A 51 -5.05 8.62 -2.78
C ALA A 51 -6.53 8.76 -2.41
N ALA A 52 -7.34 7.72 -2.61
CA ALA A 52 -8.77 7.76 -2.29
C ALA A 52 -9.10 7.68 -0.79
N PHE A 53 -8.26 7.01 0.02
CA PHE A 53 -8.63 6.65 1.40
C PHE A 53 -7.67 7.09 2.49
N ASN A 54 -6.42 7.45 2.15
CA ASN A 54 -5.51 8.00 3.13
C ASN A 54 -5.85 9.47 3.40
N GLU A 55 -5.55 9.90 4.61
CA GLU A 55 -5.71 11.28 5.03
C GLU A 55 -4.63 12.18 4.39
N GLY A 56 -5.06 13.33 3.87
CA GLY A 56 -4.21 14.31 3.18
C GLY A 56 -4.77 14.69 1.80
N ASP A 57 -4.01 15.49 1.05
CA ASP A 57 -4.37 15.89 -0.31
C ASP A 57 -4.26 14.68 -1.27
N PRO A 58 -5.34 14.31 -1.99
CA PRO A 58 -5.32 13.14 -2.88
C PRO A 58 -4.31 13.24 -4.02
N GLU A 59 -4.06 14.43 -4.58
CA GLU A 59 -3.15 14.61 -5.70
C GLU A 59 -1.69 14.45 -5.25
N GLU A 60 -1.33 15.03 -4.10
CA GLU A 60 -0.03 14.86 -3.48
C GLU A 60 0.24 13.39 -3.12
N ILE A 61 -0.75 12.71 -2.54
CA ILE A 61 -0.64 11.28 -2.19
C ILE A 61 -0.45 10.46 -3.46
N LEU A 62 -1.23 10.71 -4.51
CA LEU A 62 -1.14 9.99 -5.77
C LEU A 62 0.23 10.16 -6.42
N SER A 63 0.73 11.40 -6.49
CA SER A 63 2.03 11.72 -7.08
C SER A 63 3.15 10.95 -6.37
N ARG A 64 3.24 11.11 -5.04
CA ARG A 64 4.24 10.44 -4.20
C ARG A 64 4.18 8.91 -4.29
N GLU A 65 2.99 8.32 -4.36
CA GLU A 65 2.85 6.86 -4.44
C GLU A 65 3.21 6.31 -5.82
N LYS A 66 2.95 7.07 -6.90
CA LYS A 66 3.43 6.71 -8.25
C LYS A 66 4.95 6.76 -8.33
N GLU A 67 5.60 7.75 -7.73
CA GLU A 67 7.06 7.85 -7.66
C GLU A 67 7.67 6.65 -6.94
N LYS A 68 7.12 6.27 -5.77
CA LYS A 68 7.56 5.07 -5.03
C LYS A 68 7.41 3.79 -5.86
N LEU A 69 6.29 3.65 -6.58
CA LEU A 69 6.07 2.49 -7.45
C LEU A 69 7.10 2.45 -8.58
N ALA A 70 7.42 3.58 -9.19
CA ALA A 70 8.44 3.68 -10.22
C ALA A 70 9.83 3.33 -9.68
N ALA A 71 10.23 3.88 -8.52
CA ALA A 71 11.50 3.58 -7.86
C ALA A 71 11.65 2.09 -7.50
N ARG A 72 10.56 1.43 -7.09
CA ARG A 72 10.56 -0.01 -6.82
C ARG A 72 10.82 -0.83 -8.09
N LYS A 73 10.29 -0.40 -9.24
CA LYS A 73 10.51 -1.08 -10.53
C LYS A 73 11.94 -0.92 -11.03
N THR A 74 12.57 0.23 -10.80
CA THR A 74 13.95 0.50 -11.23
C THR A 74 15.00 -0.08 -10.28
N GLY A 75 14.70 -0.20 -8.99
CA GLY A 75 15.58 -0.83 -7.99
C GLY A 75 15.56 -2.37 -8.00
N GLY A 76 14.59 -3.00 -8.66
CA GLY A 76 14.44 -4.46 -8.72
C GLY A 76 15.24 -5.15 -9.85
N THR A 77 15.90 -4.39 -10.73
CA THR A 77 16.63 -4.93 -11.89
C THR A 77 18.06 -5.42 -11.60
N GLY A 78 18.46 -5.58 -10.33
CA GLY A 78 19.82 -5.92 -9.96
C GLY A 78 19.96 -7.11 -9.02
N HIS A 79 19.63 -8.33 -9.46
CA HIS A 79 20.36 -9.57 -9.12
C HIS A 79 19.74 -10.77 -9.84
N GLY A 80 20.32 -11.11 -10.98
CA GLY A 80 20.03 -12.32 -11.72
C GLY A 80 21.15 -12.62 -12.69
N LYS A 81 22.10 -13.46 -12.24
CA LYS A 81 23.23 -14.09 -12.96
C LYS A 81 24.36 -13.09 -13.27
N ASP A 82 25.62 -13.38 -12.92
CA ASP A 82 26.36 -14.62 -13.20
C ASP A 82 27.16 -15.17 -12.00
#